data_AF-A0A7S2JP50-F1
#
_entry.id   AF-A0A7S2JP50-F1
#
_cell.length_a   1.000
_cell.length_b   1.000
_cell.length_c   1.000
_cell.angle_alpha   90.00
_cell.angle_beta   90.00
_cell.angle_gamma   90.00
#
_symmetry.space_group_name_H-M   'P 1'
#
loop_
_entity.id
_entity.type
_entity.pdbx_description
1 polymer ?
#
loop_
_entity_poly.entity_id
_entity_poly.type
_entity_poly.pdbx_seq_one_letter_code
_entity_poly.pdbx_strand_id
1 'polypeptide(L)'
;DGLAALADARQCVSLSPEWPKGYFREGSCLRQLGYFADASKAFGKGRALEPQNKDWDKEIDKTEQVRATRTPALAQQLLFAFLPEFLGAWSRGRDPTGVLQVQVNGPLPEIGAPKWRLVREGKTHPKAQMRYAFMSRRGYLANVAANLQGAPDGVATEDPDGRPLKIADIGAFFPEQAAGHAAIHLDVRNDGGKMVAILFRVPCDETVTKFLGARKEPDAPKGTVENVLKLQKTTGFPKALPRYLGFQAFPGDLNYPVIDLERDAPGELGG
;
A
#
# COMPACT_ATOMS: atom_id res chain seq x y z
N ASP A 1 -24.63 -18.23 -2.34
CA ASP A 1 -23.42 -17.80 -1.61
C ASP A 1 -22.23 -17.87 -2.56
N GLY A 2 -21.48 -16.77 -2.72
CA GLY A 2 -20.38 -16.66 -3.69
C GLY A 2 -19.17 -17.54 -3.34
N LEU A 3 -18.93 -17.81 -2.05
CA LEU A 3 -17.83 -18.68 -1.62
C LEU A 3 -18.10 -20.15 -1.94
N ALA A 4 -19.34 -20.60 -1.78
CA ALA A 4 -19.75 -21.95 -2.20
C ALA A 4 -19.61 -22.15 -3.72
N ALA A 5 -19.97 -21.14 -4.51
CA ALA A 5 -19.80 -21.18 -5.97
C ALA A 5 -18.32 -21.26 -6.39
N LEU A 6 -17.43 -20.53 -5.69
CA LEU A 6 -15.99 -20.63 -5.92
C LEU A 6 -15.44 -22.03 -5.55
N ALA A 7 -15.92 -22.62 -4.46
CA ALA A 7 -15.52 -23.97 -4.05
C ALA A 7 -15.92 -25.01 -5.11
N ASP A 8 -17.14 -24.94 -5.63
CA ASP A 8 -17.62 -25.80 -6.72
C ASP A 8 -16.78 -25.63 -7.99
N ALA A 9 -16.49 -24.38 -8.38
CA ALA A 9 -15.66 -24.09 -9.54
C ALA A 9 -14.23 -24.66 -9.40
N ARG A 10 -13.64 -24.57 -8.19
CA ARG A 10 -12.32 -25.16 -7.91
C ARG A 10 -12.33 -26.68 -7.92
N GLN A 11 -13.38 -27.30 -7.39
CA GLN A 11 -13.56 -28.74 -7.46
C GLN A 11 -13.68 -29.22 -8.91
N CYS A 12 -14.42 -28.48 -9.73
CA CYS A 12 -14.51 -28.72 -11.16
C CYS A 12 -13.13 -28.70 -11.86
N VAL A 13 -12.31 -27.67 -11.60
CA VAL A 13 -10.92 -27.58 -12.10
C VAL A 13 -10.07 -28.74 -11.58
N SER A 14 -10.24 -29.14 -10.31
CA SER A 14 -9.52 -30.28 -9.74
C SER A 14 -9.90 -31.61 -10.38
N LEU A 15 -11.16 -31.79 -10.78
CA LEU A 15 -11.65 -33.03 -11.38
C LEU A 15 -11.26 -33.13 -12.86
N SER A 16 -11.16 -31.99 -13.56
CA SER A 16 -10.79 -31.95 -14.96
C SER A 16 -9.91 -30.72 -15.26
N PRO A 17 -8.59 -30.80 -14.98
CA PRO A 17 -7.68 -29.68 -15.11
C PRO A 17 -7.43 -29.24 -16.55
N GLU A 18 -7.77 -30.09 -17.52
CA GLU A 18 -7.69 -29.79 -18.96
C GLU A 18 -9.01 -29.21 -19.50
N TRP A 19 -10.04 -29.04 -18.66
CA TRP A 19 -11.32 -28.48 -19.08
C TRP A 19 -11.34 -26.95 -18.95
N PRO A 20 -11.29 -26.20 -20.06
CA PRO A 20 -11.13 -24.75 -20.03
C PRO A 20 -12.29 -24.05 -19.32
N LYS A 21 -13.52 -24.55 -19.49
CA LYS A 21 -14.72 -23.99 -18.89
C LYS A 21 -14.72 -24.04 -17.36
N GLY A 22 -13.95 -24.95 -16.74
CA GLY A 22 -13.73 -24.97 -15.30
C GLY A 22 -13.06 -23.67 -14.82
N TYR A 23 -11.99 -23.27 -15.50
CA TYR A 23 -11.29 -22.00 -15.21
C TYR A 23 -12.14 -20.77 -15.53
N PHE A 24 -13.00 -20.83 -16.54
CA PHE A 24 -13.95 -19.74 -16.81
C PHE A 24 -14.89 -19.51 -15.62
N ARG A 25 -15.42 -20.59 -15.05
CA ARG A 25 -16.29 -20.53 -13.85
C ARG A 25 -15.50 -20.01 -12.65
N GLU A 26 -14.30 -20.53 -12.42
CA GLU A 26 -13.45 -20.09 -11.32
C GLU A 26 -13.16 -18.58 -11.43
N GLY A 27 -12.70 -18.11 -12.59
CA GLY A 27 -12.43 -16.70 -12.85
C GLY A 27 -13.66 -15.81 -12.68
N SER A 28 -14.83 -16.28 -13.14
CA SER A 28 -16.10 -15.56 -12.98
C SER A 28 -16.50 -15.41 -11.51
N CYS A 29 -16.38 -16.48 -10.72
CA CYS A 29 -16.64 -16.45 -9.28
C CYS A 29 -15.66 -15.52 -8.55
N LEU A 30 -14.36 -15.63 -8.85
CA LEU A 30 -13.33 -14.76 -8.27
C LEU A 30 -13.59 -13.28 -8.59
N ARG A 31 -13.95 -12.96 -9.83
CA ARG A 31 -14.27 -11.58 -10.24
C ARG A 31 -15.49 -11.05 -9.50
N GLN A 32 -16.54 -11.86 -9.30
CA GLN A 32 -17.71 -11.47 -8.51
C GLN A 32 -17.39 -11.24 -7.03
N LEU A 33 -16.45 -12.00 -6.48
CA LEU A 33 -15.95 -11.86 -5.11
C LEU A 33 -14.96 -10.70 -4.94
N GLY A 34 -14.59 -10.00 -6.02
CA GLY A 34 -13.62 -8.90 -5.99
C GLY A 34 -12.15 -9.33 -6.01
N TYR A 35 -11.87 -10.64 -6.14
CA TYR A 35 -10.51 -11.17 -6.24
C TYR A 35 -10.00 -11.09 -7.68
N PHE A 36 -9.84 -9.86 -8.18
CA PHE A 36 -9.56 -9.61 -9.60
C PHE A 36 -8.22 -10.20 -10.08
N ALA A 37 -7.17 -10.11 -9.26
CA ALA A 37 -5.86 -10.68 -9.61
C ALA A 37 -5.91 -12.20 -9.80
N ASP A 38 -6.66 -12.90 -8.93
CA ASP A 38 -6.85 -14.35 -9.07
C ASP A 38 -7.79 -14.69 -10.22
N ALA A 39 -8.81 -13.87 -10.45
CA ALA A 39 -9.72 -14.05 -11.59
C ALA A 39 -8.96 -14.00 -12.91
N SER A 40 -8.10 -12.99 -13.12
CA SER A 40 -7.24 -12.89 -14.30
C SER A 40 -6.30 -14.09 -14.44
N LYS A 41 -5.75 -14.62 -13.34
CA LYS A 41 -4.94 -15.84 -13.36
C LYS A 41 -5.74 -17.06 -13.79
N ALA A 42 -6.97 -17.25 -13.28
CA ALA A 42 -7.86 -18.33 -13.69
C ALA A 42 -8.19 -18.23 -15.18
N PHE A 43 -8.62 -17.05 -15.66
CA PHE A 43 -8.86 -16.84 -17.09
C PHE A 43 -7.60 -17.09 -17.94
N GLY A 44 -6.42 -16.68 -17.45
CA GLY A 44 -5.13 -16.95 -18.10
C GLY A 44 -4.80 -18.44 -18.24
N LYS A 45 -5.17 -19.27 -17.25
CA LYS A 45 -5.05 -20.73 -17.35
C LYS A 45 -6.01 -21.30 -18.39
N GLY A 46 -7.27 -20.84 -18.41
CA GLY A 46 -8.23 -21.21 -19.45
C GLY A 46 -7.73 -20.86 -20.86
N ARG A 47 -7.13 -19.67 -21.03
CA ARG A 47 -6.50 -19.23 -22.28
C ARG A 47 -5.36 -20.15 -22.72
N ALA A 48 -4.56 -20.65 -21.79
CA ALA A 48 -3.46 -21.56 -22.12
C ALA A 48 -3.97 -22.89 -22.72
N LEU A 49 -5.17 -23.33 -22.31
CA LEU A 49 -5.83 -24.53 -22.84
C LEU A 49 -6.58 -24.28 -24.15
N GLU A 50 -7.10 -23.07 -24.36
CA GLU A 50 -7.78 -22.65 -25.60
C GLU A 50 -7.14 -21.38 -26.20
N PRO A 51 -5.91 -21.46 -26.74
CA PRO A 51 -5.17 -20.28 -27.20
C PRO A 51 -5.81 -19.57 -28.40
N GLN A 52 -6.69 -20.25 -29.14
CA GLN A 52 -7.41 -19.68 -30.29
C GLN A 52 -8.70 -18.96 -29.88
N ASN A 53 -9.19 -19.15 -28.65
CA ASN A 53 -10.41 -18.55 -28.17
C ASN A 53 -10.13 -17.12 -27.65
N LYS A 54 -10.55 -16.13 -28.45
CA LYS A 54 -10.34 -14.70 -28.13
C LYS A 54 -11.21 -14.19 -26.98
N ASP A 55 -12.19 -14.95 -26.50
CA ASP A 55 -13.03 -14.52 -25.39
C ASP A 55 -12.27 -14.49 -24.06
N TRP A 56 -11.19 -15.26 -23.93
CA TRP A 56 -10.33 -15.21 -22.74
C TRP A 56 -9.68 -13.84 -22.56
N ASP A 57 -9.16 -13.24 -23.63
CA ASP A 57 -8.54 -11.92 -23.55
C ASP A 57 -9.58 -10.86 -23.17
N LYS A 58 -10.82 -10.97 -23.68
CA LYS A 58 -11.92 -10.06 -23.28
C LYS A 58 -12.23 -10.17 -21.78
N GLU A 59 -12.28 -11.38 -21.23
CA GLU A 59 -12.54 -11.56 -19.79
C GLU A 59 -11.37 -11.08 -18.93
N ILE A 60 -10.12 -11.29 -19.36
CA ILE A 60 -8.92 -10.75 -18.68
C ILE A 60 -8.95 -9.22 -18.72
N ASP A 61 -9.14 -8.61 -19.90
CA ASP A 61 -9.17 -7.16 -20.07
C ASP A 61 -10.28 -6.53 -19.23
N LYS A 62 -11.48 -7.12 -19.25
CA LYS A 62 -12.60 -6.67 -18.41
C LYS A 62 -12.27 -6.76 -16.93
N THR A 63 -11.58 -7.81 -16.50
CA THR A 63 -11.18 -8.01 -15.10
C THR A 63 -10.15 -6.98 -14.68
N GLU A 64 -9.10 -6.77 -15.49
CA GLU A 64 -8.03 -5.81 -15.20
C GLU A 64 -8.53 -4.35 -15.27
N GLN A 65 -9.46 -4.02 -16.16
CA GLN A 65 -10.08 -2.69 -16.19
C GLN A 65 -10.80 -2.37 -14.88
N VAL A 66 -11.57 -3.32 -14.33
CA VAL A 66 -12.23 -3.15 -13.03
C VAL A 66 -11.20 -3.10 -11.91
N ARG A 67 -10.17 -3.95 -11.94
CA ARG A 67 -9.09 -3.93 -10.95
C ARG A 67 -8.37 -2.59 -10.90
N ALA A 68 -8.05 -2.01 -12.06
CA ALA A 68 -7.31 -0.77 -12.19
C ALA A 68 -8.02 0.44 -11.56
N THR A 69 -9.34 0.38 -11.38
CA THR A 69 -10.09 1.45 -10.69
C THR A 69 -10.21 1.22 -9.19
N ARG A 70 -9.79 0.06 -8.66
CA ARG A 70 -9.91 -0.24 -7.22
C ARG A 70 -8.81 0.43 -6.41
N THR A 71 -9.15 0.78 -5.16
CA THR A 71 -8.24 1.45 -4.23
C THR A 71 -6.87 0.75 -4.08
N PRO A 72 -6.75 -0.59 -3.93
CA PRO A 72 -5.46 -1.25 -3.82
C PRO A 72 -4.57 -1.07 -5.07
N ALA A 73 -5.16 -1.18 -6.27
CA ALA A 73 -4.43 -0.96 -7.52
C ALA A 73 -3.97 0.49 -7.67
N LEU A 74 -4.83 1.46 -7.30
CA LEU A 74 -4.46 2.87 -7.31
C LEU A 74 -3.38 3.20 -6.25
N ALA A 75 -3.42 2.57 -5.08
CA ALA A 75 -2.39 2.67 -4.05
C ALA A 75 -1.06 2.06 -4.52
N GLN A 76 -1.11 0.94 -5.25
CA GLN A 76 0.07 0.36 -5.88
C GLN A 76 0.65 1.27 -6.97
N GLN A 77 -0.21 1.92 -7.76
CA GLN A 77 0.21 2.90 -8.75
C GLN A 77 0.89 4.11 -8.08
N LEU A 78 0.35 4.57 -6.95
CA LEU A 78 0.95 5.60 -6.12
C LEU A 78 2.31 5.16 -5.56
N LEU A 79 2.41 3.95 -5.02
CA LEU A 79 3.67 3.36 -4.54
C LEU A 79 4.74 3.42 -5.63
N PHE A 80 4.41 3.03 -6.86
CA PHE A 80 5.37 3.06 -7.97
C PHE A 80 5.73 4.48 -8.40
N ALA A 81 4.77 5.41 -8.40
CA ALA A 81 5.02 6.80 -8.74
C ALA A 81 5.97 7.51 -7.75
N PHE A 82 5.97 7.08 -6.49
CA PHE A 82 6.79 7.64 -5.40
C PHE A 82 7.78 6.60 -4.83
N LEU A 83 8.20 5.62 -5.63
CA LEU A 83 8.98 4.51 -5.12
C LEU A 83 10.36 4.94 -4.60
N PRO A 84 11.18 5.69 -5.36
CA PRO A 84 12.46 6.20 -4.85
C PRO A 84 12.25 6.95 -3.54
N GLU A 85 11.26 7.83 -3.51
CA GLU A 85 10.84 8.69 -2.40
C GLU A 85 10.58 7.87 -1.15
N PHE A 86 9.63 6.93 -1.22
CA PHE A 86 9.24 6.07 -0.10
C PHE A 86 10.40 5.19 0.37
N LEU A 87 11.16 4.58 -0.55
CA LEU A 87 12.29 3.73 -0.17
C LEU A 87 13.36 4.49 0.59
N GLY A 88 13.72 5.70 0.13
CA GLY A 88 14.72 6.44 0.86
C GLY A 88 14.19 7.05 2.17
N ALA A 89 12.88 7.26 2.31
CA ALA A 89 12.27 7.66 3.58
C ALA A 89 12.33 6.51 4.60
N TRP A 90 12.03 5.30 4.15
CA TRP A 90 12.17 4.08 4.93
C TRP A 90 13.64 3.83 5.31
N SER A 91 14.59 4.01 4.38
CA SER A 91 16.03 3.79 4.63
C SER A 91 16.61 4.73 5.70
N ARG A 92 16.08 5.97 5.82
CA ARG A 92 16.44 6.91 6.89
C ARG A 92 16.12 6.36 8.28
N GLY A 93 15.13 5.47 8.37
CA GLY A 93 14.76 4.71 9.55
C GLY A 93 15.92 3.99 10.24
N ARG A 94 16.93 3.55 9.46
CA ARG A 94 18.06 2.71 9.88
C ARG A 94 17.66 1.48 10.71
N ASP A 95 16.44 1.00 10.50
CA ASP A 95 15.88 -0.21 11.10
C ASP A 95 15.25 -1.03 9.98
N PRO A 96 15.87 -2.15 9.55
CA PRO A 96 15.37 -2.98 8.46
C PRO A 96 14.04 -3.67 8.80
N THR A 97 13.63 -3.66 10.07
CA THR A 97 12.35 -4.22 10.53
C THR A 97 11.26 -3.16 10.68
N GLY A 98 11.64 -1.88 10.61
CA GLY A 98 10.72 -0.76 10.78
C GLY A 98 9.78 -0.58 9.60
N VAL A 99 8.69 0.14 9.84
CA VAL A 99 7.63 0.37 8.87
C VAL A 99 7.53 1.86 8.57
N LEU A 100 7.54 2.20 7.28
CA LEU A 100 7.19 3.54 6.83
C LEU A 100 5.68 3.61 6.64
N GLN A 101 5.01 4.37 7.51
CA GLN A 101 3.60 4.71 7.37
C GLN A 101 3.46 6.04 6.63
N VAL A 102 2.65 6.07 5.58
CA VAL A 102 2.39 7.26 4.77
C VAL A 102 0.89 7.47 4.67
N GLN A 103 0.40 8.62 5.15
CA GLN A 103 -0.99 9.01 4.94
C GLN A 103 -1.10 10.00 3.80
N VAL A 104 -1.97 9.68 2.85
CA VAL A 104 -2.12 10.40 1.59
C VAL A 104 -3.49 11.07 1.57
N ASN A 105 -3.48 12.40 1.49
CA ASN A 105 -4.67 13.23 1.39
C ASN A 105 -4.72 13.89 0.00
N GLY A 106 -5.56 13.35 -0.88
CA GLY A 106 -5.90 13.93 -2.17
C GLY A 106 -6.49 12.88 -3.14
N PRO A 107 -6.71 13.21 -4.41
CA PRO A 107 -7.41 12.34 -5.36
C PRO A 107 -6.52 11.17 -5.82
N LEU A 108 -6.68 10.01 -5.20
CA LEU A 108 -5.87 8.81 -5.45
C LEU A 108 -5.76 8.41 -6.94
N PRO A 109 -6.82 8.46 -7.78
CA PRO A 109 -6.73 8.14 -9.21
C PRO A 109 -5.79 9.04 -10.01
N GLU A 110 -5.55 10.26 -9.54
CA GLU A 110 -4.77 11.29 -10.22
C GLU A 110 -3.36 11.45 -9.64
N ILE A 111 -3.20 11.31 -8.32
CA ILE A 111 -1.88 11.45 -7.66
C ILE A 111 -0.96 10.29 -8.08
N GLY A 112 -1.49 9.07 -8.19
CA GLY A 112 -0.72 7.93 -8.68
C GLY A 112 -0.55 7.91 -10.20
N ALA A 113 -1.23 8.78 -10.96
CA ALA A 113 -1.21 8.78 -12.42
C ALA A 113 0.18 9.10 -12.97
N PRO A 114 0.72 8.27 -13.90
CA PRO A 114 1.97 8.62 -14.55
C PRO A 114 1.77 9.89 -15.38
N LYS A 115 2.79 10.76 -15.39
CA LYS A 115 2.73 12.08 -16.02
C LYS A 115 2.22 12.05 -17.47
N TRP A 116 2.65 11.06 -18.26
CA TRP A 116 2.22 10.92 -19.66
C TRP A 116 0.70 10.69 -19.81
N ARG A 117 0.06 9.99 -18.86
CA ARG A 117 -1.39 9.76 -18.88
C ARG A 117 -2.13 11.06 -18.61
N LEU A 118 -1.69 11.83 -17.62
CA LEU A 118 -2.27 13.14 -17.30
C LEU A 118 -2.16 14.09 -18.50
N VAL A 119 -0.98 14.17 -19.13
CA VAL A 119 -0.76 14.97 -20.34
C VAL A 119 -1.73 14.58 -21.47
N ARG A 120 -1.89 13.28 -21.73
CA ARG A 120 -2.83 12.78 -22.75
C ARG A 120 -4.29 13.13 -22.44
N GLU A 121 -4.65 13.15 -21.16
CA GLU A 121 -5.99 13.51 -20.69
C GLU A 121 -6.20 15.03 -20.57
N GLY A 122 -5.21 15.87 -20.91
CA GLY A 122 -5.28 17.32 -20.73
C GLY A 122 -5.32 17.76 -19.26
N LYS A 123 -4.86 16.90 -18.35
CA LYS A 123 -4.84 17.12 -16.90
C LYS A 123 -3.44 17.47 -16.39
N THR A 124 -3.39 18.13 -15.25
CA THR A 124 -2.16 18.37 -14.48
C THR A 124 -2.15 17.52 -13.21
N HIS A 125 -1.00 17.45 -12.55
CA HIS A 125 -0.93 16.77 -11.25
C HIS A 125 -1.81 17.50 -10.22
N PRO A 126 -2.66 16.77 -9.49
CA PRO A 126 -3.53 17.36 -8.49
C PRO A 126 -2.75 17.81 -7.27
N LYS A 127 -3.36 18.69 -6.46
CA LYS A 127 -2.82 19.00 -5.14
C LYS A 127 -3.03 17.81 -4.19
N ALA A 128 -1.99 17.43 -3.47
CA ALA A 128 -2.08 16.42 -2.41
C ALA A 128 -1.19 16.77 -1.22
N GLN A 129 -1.49 16.16 -0.08
CA GLN A 129 -0.68 16.24 1.14
C GLN A 129 -0.32 14.84 1.60
N MET A 130 0.96 14.59 1.85
CA MET A 130 1.46 13.33 2.37
C MET A 130 2.08 13.56 3.74
N ARG A 131 1.69 12.73 4.71
CA ARG A 131 2.30 12.68 6.03
C ARG A 131 3.09 11.40 6.14
N TYR A 132 4.32 11.49 6.61
CA TYR A 132 5.24 10.36 6.75
C TYR A 132 5.51 10.12 8.22
N ALA A 133 5.55 8.84 8.59
CA ALA A 133 5.98 8.42 9.90
C ALA A 133 6.77 7.12 9.79
N PHE A 134 7.98 7.09 10.33
CA PHE A 134 8.72 5.84 10.44
C PHE A 134 8.59 5.30 11.86
N MET A 135 8.19 4.03 11.97
CA MET A 135 7.95 3.37 13.23
C MET A 135 8.85 2.14 13.35
N SER A 136 9.39 1.89 14.54
CA SER A 136 9.95 0.57 14.84
C SER A 136 8.85 -0.49 14.70
N ARG A 137 9.22 -1.72 14.37
CA ARG A 137 8.27 -2.83 14.23
C ARG A 137 7.33 -2.96 15.43
N ARG A 138 7.91 -2.91 16.63
CA ARG A 138 7.18 -2.99 17.90
C ARG A 138 6.17 -1.85 18.04
N GLY A 139 6.59 -0.62 17.78
CA GLY A 139 5.71 0.55 17.84
C GLY A 139 4.57 0.47 16.80
N TYR A 140 4.90 0.02 15.59
CA TYR A 140 3.92 -0.15 14.51
C TYR A 140 2.85 -1.18 14.87
N LEU A 141 3.23 -2.37 15.33
CA LEU A 141 2.28 -3.43 15.71
C LEU A 141 1.39 -3.00 16.88
N ALA A 142 1.93 -2.26 17.86
CA ALA A 142 1.15 -1.69 18.94
C ALA A 142 0.12 -0.66 18.43
N ASN A 143 0.52 0.20 17.49
CA ASN A 143 -0.37 1.19 16.86
C ASN A 143 -1.50 0.53 16.06
N VAL A 144 -1.18 -0.50 15.27
CA VAL A 144 -2.15 -1.30 14.51
C VAL A 144 -3.13 -2.00 15.46
N ALA A 145 -2.64 -2.63 16.53
CA ALA A 145 -3.49 -3.27 17.53
C ALA A 145 -4.45 -2.26 18.18
N ALA A 146 -3.96 -1.07 18.55
CA ALA A 146 -4.79 0.00 19.12
C ALA A 146 -5.83 0.56 18.12
N ASN A 147 -5.54 0.55 16.82
CA ASN A 147 -6.49 0.95 15.79
C ASN A 147 -7.60 -0.08 15.56
N LEU A 148 -7.27 -1.37 15.65
CA LEU A 148 -8.21 -2.47 15.42
C LEU A 148 -9.06 -2.79 16.66
N GLN A 149 -8.59 -2.47 17.87
CA GLN A 149 -9.36 -2.60 19.12
C GLN A 149 -10.38 -1.46 19.33
N GLY A 150 -10.24 -0.34 18.62
CA GLY A 150 -10.90 0.93 18.97
C GLY A 150 -12.24 1.25 18.32
N ALA A 151 -12.77 0.49 17.36
CA ALA A 151 -14.09 0.75 16.78
C ALA A 151 -14.63 -0.43 15.94
N PRO A 152 -15.97 -0.55 15.80
CA PRO A 152 -16.58 -1.40 14.76
C PRO A 152 -16.25 -0.96 13.32
N ASP A 153 -15.68 0.25 13.15
CA ASP A 153 -15.25 0.91 11.90
C ASP A 153 -13.72 1.19 11.88
N GLY A 154 -12.89 0.29 12.40
CA GLY A 154 -11.44 0.42 12.28
C GLY A 154 -10.98 0.60 10.82
N VAL A 155 -9.83 1.26 10.60
CA VAL A 155 -9.22 1.37 9.25
C VAL A 155 -9.00 -0.05 8.73
N ALA A 156 -9.77 -0.44 7.71
CA ALA A 156 -9.61 -1.73 7.07
C ALA A 156 -8.17 -1.84 6.58
N THR A 157 -7.50 -2.94 6.88
CA THR A 157 -6.14 -3.21 6.41
C THR A 157 -6.23 -4.25 5.31
N GLU A 158 -5.62 -3.97 4.16
CA GLU A 158 -5.65 -4.85 3.00
C GLU A 158 -4.23 -5.08 2.46
N ASP A 159 -4.05 -6.21 1.78
CA ASP A 159 -2.88 -6.47 0.95
C ASP A 159 -2.97 -5.74 -0.40
N PRO A 160 -1.92 -5.76 -1.24
CA PRO A 160 -1.93 -5.10 -2.55
C PRO A 160 -2.98 -5.62 -3.53
N ASP A 161 -3.53 -6.82 -3.28
CA ASP A 161 -4.58 -7.44 -4.09
C ASP A 161 -5.99 -7.14 -3.52
N GLY A 162 -6.09 -6.35 -2.45
CA GLY A 162 -7.34 -5.95 -1.82
C GLY A 162 -7.93 -6.98 -0.86
N ARG A 163 -7.13 -7.93 -0.38
CA ARG A 163 -7.60 -8.91 0.60
C ARG A 163 -7.49 -8.35 2.01
N PRO A 164 -8.54 -8.46 2.84
CA PRO A 164 -8.48 -7.98 4.21
C PRO A 164 -7.46 -8.76 5.04
N LEU A 165 -6.63 -8.03 5.79
CA LEU A 165 -5.62 -8.55 6.70
C LEU A 165 -6.08 -8.38 8.15
N LYS A 166 -6.02 -9.44 8.94
CA LYS A 166 -6.22 -9.41 10.40
C LYS A 166 -4.90 -9.10 11.10
N ILE A 167 -4.96 -8.78 12.39
CA ILE A 167 -3.77 -8.51 13.23
C ILE A 167 -2.72 -9.62 13.09
N ALA A 168 -3.14 -10.88 13.11
CA ALA A 168 -2.25 -12.04 12.97
C ALA A 168 -1.54 -12.07 11.60
N ASP A 169 -2.24 -11.64 10.53
CA ASP A 169 -1.70 -11.64 9.18
C ASP A 169 -0.65 -10.53 8.99
N ILE A 170 -0.81 -9.39 9.66
CA ILE A 170 0.10 -8.24 9.55
C ILE A 170 1.51 -8.57 10.06
N GLY A 171 1.61 -9.33 11.17
CA GLY A 171 2.90 -9.78 11.70
C GLY A 171 3.62 -10.74 10.76
N ALA A 172 2.88 -11.60 10.07
CA ALA A 172 3.41 -12.50 9.04
C ALA A 172 3.75 -11.75 7.74
N PHE A 173 2.99 -10.71 7.41
CA PHE A 173 3.25 -9.84 6.27
C PHE A 173 4.52 -9.02 6.47
N PHE A 174 4.79 -8.53 7.67
CA PHE A 174 6.04 -7.87 8.06
C PHE A 174 6.82 -8.70 9.08
N PRO A 175 7.47 -9.79 8.64
CA PRO A 175 8.17 -10.69 9.55
C PRO A 175 9.48 -10.06 10.00
N GLU A 176 9.94 -10.48 11.18
CA GLU A 176 11.16 -9.95 11.81
C GLU A 176 12.44 -10.26 11.02
N GLN A 177 12.41 -11.30 10.18
CA GLN A 177 13.53 -11.78 9.38
C GLN A 177 13.37 -11.50 7.87
N ALA A 178 12.65 -10.45 7.49
CA ALA A 178 12.53 -10.02 6.08
C ALA A 178 13.64 -9.05 5.66
N ALA A 179 14.90 -9.43 5.85
CA ALA A 179 16.03 -8.64 5.35
C ALA A 179 15.89 -8.37 3.83
N GLY A 180 16.27 -7.18 3.40
CA GLY A 180 16.21 -6.77 2.00
C GLY A 180 14.82 -6.40 1.48
N HIS A 181 13.84 -6.17 2.35
CA HIS A 181 12.53 -5.63 1.96
C HIS A 181 12.15 -4.42 2.82
N ALA A 182 11.72 -3.35 2.16
CA ALA A 182 11.09 -2.22 2.81
C ALA A 182 9.62 -2.53 3.12
N ALA A 183 9.22 -2.30 4.38
CA ALA A 183 7.82 -2.36 4.80
C ALA A 183 7.19 -0.97 4.69
N ILE A 184 6.19 -0.85 3.81
CA ILE A 184 5.48 0.41 3.54
C ILE A 184 3.99 0.19 3.83
N HIS A 185 3.40 1.11 4.59
CA HIS A 185 1.98 1.19 4.88
C HIS A 185 1.44 2.48 4.25
N LEU A 186 0.45 2.37 3.37
CA LEU A 186 -0.24 3.52 2.80
C LEU A 186 -1.66 3.65 3.35
N ASP A 187 -1.89 4.73 4.09
CA ASP A 187 -3.22 5.17 4.53
C ASP A 187 -3.84 6.04 3.41
N VAL A 188 -4.86 5.52 2.73
CA VAL A 188 -5.57 6.19 1.62
C VAL A 188 -7.08 6.19 1.86
N ARG A 189 -7.82 7.06 1.18
CA ARG A 189 -9.29 7.01 1.17
C ARG A 189 -9.77 6.09 0.05
N ASN A 190 -10.66 5.16 0.39
CA ASN A 190 -11.32 4.30 -0.60
C ASN A 190 -12.47 5.03 -1.33
N ASP A 191 -13.10 4.34 -2.27
CA ASP A 191 -14.22 4.88 -3.07
C ASP A 191 -15.40 5.36 -2.21
N GLY A 192 -15.58 4.80 -1.01
CA GLY A 192 -16.59 5.19 -0.03
C GLY A 192 -16.14 6.33 0.91
N GLY A 193 -14.95 6.90 0.69
CA GLY A 193 -14.38 7.97 1.51
C GLY A 193 -13.85 7.53 2.87
N LYS A 194 -13.93 6.23 3.20
CA LYS A 194 -13.35 5.67 4.43
C LYS A 194 -11.85 5.47 4.25
N MET A 195 -11.10 5.65 5.34
CA MET A 195 -9.66 5.34 5.35
C MET A 195 -9.46 3.83 5.28
N VAL A 196 -8.52 3.40 4.44
CA VAL A 196 -8.04 2.03 4.30
C VAL A 196 -6.51 2.05 4.29
N ALA A 197 -5.91 1.07 4.96
CA ALA A 197 -4.47 0.86 5.01
C ALA A 197 -4.10 -0.23 4.01
N ILE A 198 -3.24 0.08 3.04
CA ILE A 198 -2.71 -0.90 2.09
C ILE A 198 -1.24 -1.18 2.43
N LEU A 199 -0.91 -2.45 2.68
CA LEU A 199 0.44 -2.85 3.09
C LEU A 199 1.26 -3.35 1.89
N PHE A 200 2.50 -2.90 1.81
CA PHE A 200 3.43 -3.27 0.75
C PHE A 200 4.76 -3.75 1.32
N ARG A 201 5.30 -4.80 0.69
CA ARG A 201 6.70 -5.19 0.81
C ARG A 201 7.39 -4.92 -0.50
N VAL A 202 8.41 -4.08 -0.46
CA VAL A 202 9.16 -3.71 -1.65
C VAL A 202 10.59 -4.23 -1.49
N PRO A 203 11.14 -4.98 -2.46
CA PRO A 203 12.56 -5.32 -2.45
C PRO A 203 13.43 -4.06 -2.30
N CYS A 204 14.24 -4.03 -1.26
CA CYS A 204 15.11 -2.92 -0.90
C CYS A 204 16.33 -3.47 -0.15
N ASP A 205 17.24 -4.08 -0.90
CA ASP A 205 18.50 -4.62 -0.40
C ASP A 205 19.65 -3.60 -0.52
N GLU A 206 20.87 -4.02 -0.21
CA GLU A 206 22.06 -3.21 -0.37
C GLU A 206 22.29 -2.74 -1.81
N THR A 207 21.78 -3.48 -2.80
CA THR A 207 21.88 -3.11 -4.21
C THR A 207 20.96 -1.93 -4.50
N VAL A 208 19.68 -2.05 -4.13
CA VAL A 208 18.67 -0.99 -4.33
C VAL A 208 19.04 0.27 -3.57
N THR A 209 19.50 0.15 -2.31
CA THR A 209 19.85 1.31 -1.47
C THR A 209 20.96 2.17 -2.05
N LYS A 210 21.92 1.60 -2.81
CA LYS A 210 22.96 2.35 -3.53
C LYS A 210 22.38 3.31 -4.59
N PHE A 211 21.23 2.98 -5.16
CA PHE A 211 20.55 3.81 -6.16
C PHE A 211 19.59 4.84 -5.55
N LEU A 212 19.32 4.79 -4.25
CA LEU A 212 18.45 5.78 -3.58
C LEU A 212 19.10 7.16 -3.40
N GLY A 213 20.40 7.28 -3.75
CA GLY A 213 21.18 8.51 -3.66
C GLY A 213 21.50 8.93 -2.22
N ALA A 214 22.58 9.69 -2.04
CA ALA A 214 22.85 10.34 -0.76
C ALA A 214 21.79 11.42 -0.52
N ARG A 215 20.90 11.21 0.45
CA ARG A 215 19.84 12.18 0.74
C ARG A 215 20.38 13.29 1.64
N LYS A 216 20.25 14.54 1.18
CA LYS A 216 20.51 15.73 1.97
C LYS A 216 19.68 15.68 3.27
N GLU A 217 20.30 15.98 4.41
CA GLU A 217 19.54 16.22 5.63
C GLU A 217 18.63 17.45 5.41
N PRO A 218 17.33 17.34 5.73
CA PRO A 218 16.43 18.46 5.64
C PRO A 218 16.82 19.51 6.67
N ASP A 219 16.56 20.77 6.34
CA ASP A 219 16.71 21.85 7.30
C ASP A 219 15.80 21.60 8.51
N ALA A 220 16.21 22.07 9.68
CA ALA A 220 15.41 21.99 10.89
C ALA A 220 14.00 22.59 10.66
N PRO A 221 12.96 22.05 11.32
CA PRO A 221 11.61 22.60 11.20
C PRO A 221 11.62 24.09 11.53
N LYS A 222 10.87 24.88 10.76
CA LYS A 222 10.67 26.32 11.03
C LYS A 222 9.91 26.59 12.35
N GLY A 223 9.44 25.56 13.06
CA GLY A 223 8.75 25.65 14.35
C GLY A 223 9.32 24.68 15.38
N THR A 224 8.87 24.78 16.63
CA THR A 224 9.33 23.90 17.71
C THR A 224 8.86 22.46 17.52
N VAL A 225 9.70 21.49 17.87
CA VAL A 225 9.36 20.05 17.84
C VAL A 225 8.08 19.76 18.64
N GLU A 226 7.89 20.47 19.76
CA GLU A 226 6.69 20.42 20.60
C GLU A 226 5.39 20.66 19.82
N ASN A 227 5.37 21.61 18.87
CA ASN A 227 4.18 21.90 18.08
C ASN A 227 3.83 20.73 17.14
N VAL A 228 4.84 20.06 16.58
CA VAL A 228 4.65 18.91 15.72
C VAL A 228 4.19 17.69 16.53
N LEU A 229 4.75 17.49 17.71
CA LEU A 229 4.29 16.45 18.64
C LEU A 229 2.85 16.71 19.12
N LYS A 230 2.49 17.96 19.40
CA LYS A 230 1.10 18.34 19.73
C LYS A 230 0.16 18.07 18.56
N LEU A 231 0.56 18.40 17.33
CA LEU A 231 -0.23 18.13 16.12
C LEU A 231 -0.39 16.62 15.87
N GLN A 232 0.66 15.82 16.11
CA GLN A 232 0.60 14.36 16.05
C GLN A 232 -0.41 13.83 17.07
N LYS A 233 -0.38 14.29 18.33
CA LYS A 233 -1.35 13.91 19.37
C LYS A 233 -2.79 14.25 18.97
N THR A 234 -3.02 15.43 18.38
CA THR A 234 -4.36 15.86 17.95
C THR A 234 -4.87 15.08 16.73
N THR A 235 -3.99 14.79 15.77
CA THR A 235 -4.41 14.19 14.48
C THR A 235 -4.30 12.67 14.45
N GLY A 236 -3.63 12.06 15.43
CA GLY A 236 -3.51 10.61 15.59
C GLY A 236 -2.66 9.92 14.52
N PHE A 237 -1.82 10.64 13.78
CA PHE A 237 -0.97 10.07 12.73
C PHE A 237 0.54 10.15 13.06
N PRO A 238 1.17 9.02 13.40
CA PRO A 238 0.56 7.80 13.95
C PRO A 238 0.05 8.05 15.37
N LYS A 239 -0.66 7.12 16.02
CA LYS A 239 -1.05 7.30 17.45
C LYS A 239 0.15 7.11 18.38
N ALA A 240 0.97 6.11 18.10
CA ALA A 240 2.23 5.92 18.79
C ALA A 240 3.28 6.92 18.27
N LEU A 241 4.24 7.27 19.12
CA LEU A 241 5.30 8.20 18.79
C LEU A 241 6.25 7.56 17.75
N PRO A 242 6.36 8.10 16.53
CA PRO A 242 7.27 7.57 15.52
C PRO A 242 8.67 8.15 15.69
N ARG A 243 9.68 7.46 15.17
CA ARG A 243 11.06 7.97 15.16
C ARG A 243 11.23 9.18 14.25
N TYR A 244 10.60 9.14 13.07
CA TYR A 244 10.64 10.20 12.06
C TYR A 244 9.23 10.72 11.78
N LEU A 245 9.11 12.04 11.59
CA LEU A 245 7.89 12.70 11.10
C LEU A 245 8.19 13.61 9.91
N GLY A 246 7.36 13.48 8.87
CA GLY A 246 7.46 14.28 7.66
C GLY A 246 6.10 14.78 7.17
N PHE A 247 6.13 15.91 6.48
CA PHE A 247 4.97 16.47 5.80
C PHE A 247 5.40 16.98 4.43
N GLN A 248 4.59 16.69 3.41
CA GLN A 248 4.88 17.07 2.05
C GLN A 248 3.62 17.49 1.30
N ALA A 249 3.71 18.63 0.61
CA ALA A 249 2.75 19.04 -0.40
C ALA A 249 3.18 18.57 -1.79
N PHE A 250 2.21 18.18 -2.61
CA PHE A 250 2.40 17.78 -4.01
C PHE A 250 1.46 18.60 -4.92
N PRO A 251 1.88 18.98 -6.15
CA PRO A 251 3.26 18.92 -6.65
C PRO A 251 4.15 19.92 -5.90
N GLY A 252 5.40 19.54 -5.64
CA GLY A 252 6.36 20.34 -4.89
C GLY A 252 7.63 19.55 -4.64
N ASP A 253 8.70 20.26 -4.28
CA ASP A 253 9.96 19.62 -3.94
C ASP A 253 9.79 18.69 -2.73
N LEU A 254 10.42 17.53 -2.83
CA LEU A 254 10.38 16.47 -1.84
C LEU A 254 11.18 16.86 -0.60
N ASN A 255 10.50 17.48 0.37
CA ASN A 255 11.04 17.74 1.70
C ASN A 255 10.81 16.51 2.60
N TYR A 256 11.69 15.52 2.47
CA TYR A 256 11.72 14.33 3.34
C TYR A 256 12.22 14.66 4.76
N PRO A 257 11.89 13.84 5.77
CA PRO A 257 11.20 14.27 7.00
C PRO A 257 11.90 15.39 7.76
N VAL A 258 11.13 16.40 8.12
CA VAL A 258 11.61 17.60 8.81
C VAL A 258 12.09 17.31 10.24
N ILE A 259 11.60 16.25 10.91
CA ILE A 259 11.94 15.94 12.32
C ILE A 259 12.41 14.48 12.50
N ASP A 260 13.58 14.33 13.12
CA ASP A 260 14.11 13.08 13.69
C ASP A 260 14.07 13.21 15.21
N LEU A 261 13.22 12.44 15.90
CA LEU A 261 13.10 12.58 17.35
C LEU A 261 14.35 12.16 18.12
N GLU A 262 15.22 11.29 17.58
CA GLU A 262 16.49 10.98 18.25
C GLU A 262 17.43 12.20 18.24
N ARG A 263 17.37 13.01 17.19
CA ARG A 263 18.19 14.22 17.04
C ARG A 263 17.56 15.43 17.70
N ASP A 264 16.27 15.63 17.45
CA ASP A 264 15.56 16.89 17.71
C ASP A 264 14.83 16.89 19.06
N ALA A 265 14.52 15.71 19.63
CA ALA A 265 13.91 15.57 20.95
C ALA A 265 14.24 14.22 21.62
N PRO A 266 15.52 13.94 21.92
CA PRO A 266 15.98 12.63 22.40
C PRO A 266 15.29 12.15 23.69
N GLY A 267 14.81 13.08 24.53
CA GLY A 267 14.07 12.76 25.76
C GLY A 267 12.66 12.19 25.54
N GLU A 268 12.07 12.36 24.36
CA GLU A 268 10.69 11.91 24.07
C GLU A 268 10.64 10.44 23.63
N LEU A 269 11.75 9.88 23.14
CA LEU A 269 11.85 8.46 22.77
C LEU A 269 12.13 7.54 23.99
N GLY A 270 12.29 8.14 25.18
CA GLY A 270 12.64 7.46 26.42
C GLY A 270 11.47 7.33 27.40
N GLY A 271 10.85 6.14 27.36
CA GLY A 271 9.82 5.60 28.25
C GLY A 271 9.41 4.21 27.76
#